data_AF-A0A0S3SXM0-F1
#
_entry.id   AF-A0A0S3SXM0-F1
#
_cell.length_a   1.000
_cell.length_b   1.000
_cell.length_c   1.000
_cell.angle_alpha   90.00
_cell.angle_beta   90.00
_cell.angle_gamma   90.00
#
_symmetry.space_group_name_H-M   'P 1'
#
loop_
_entity.id
_entity.type
_entity.pdbx_description
1 polymer ?
#
loop_
_entity_poly.entity_id
_entity_poly.type
_entity_poly.pdbx_seq_one_letter_code
_entity_poly.pdbx_strand_id
1 'polypeptide(L)'
;MHKRKASESRINQKMKHIASSIEISEMEAERNEKEEMQNKETVERLYKVLLGQGKMDTVANMLASDLEWWFHGPPQCQHMMRILTGETALNNGFRFEPRSLTAIGDCVIAEGWEGKAYWVHVWTLKNGLITQFREYFNTWLVVRDLRSQTWQNKLQNITLWQSQPRDLYRRSLPGLVLAI
;
A
#
# COMPACT_ATOMS: atom_id res chain seq x y z
N MET A 1 51.87 0.59 27.41
CA MET A 1 50.59 0.40 28.14
C MET A 1 49.47 1.38 27.72
N HIS A 2 49.76 2.66 27.43
CA HIS A 2 48.73 3.68 27.15
C HIS A 2 47.94 3.50 25.84
N LYS A 3 48.54 2.93 24.77
CA LYS A 3 47.85 2.75 23.47
C LYS A 3 46.72 1.69 23.49
N ARG A 4 46.82 0.65 24.34
CA ARG A 4 45.82 -0.44 24.42
C ARG A 4 44.51 0.00 25.08
N LYS A 5 44.57 0.81 26.14
CA LYS A 5 43.37 1.35 26.80
C LYS A 5 42.57 2.28 25.88
N ALA A 6 43.25 3.07 25.05
CA ALA A 6 42.59 3.95 24.08
C ALA A 6 41.90 3.16 22.95
N SER A 7 42.51 2.05 22.48
CA SER A 7 41.87 1.19 21.48
C SER A 7 40.66 0.43 22.03
N GLU A 8 40.74 -0.08 23.26
CA GLU A 8 39.62 -0.78 23.92
C GLU A 8 38.45 0.19 24.19
N SER A 9 38.73 1.41 24.64
CA SER A 9 37.71 2.45 24.80
C SER A 9 36.99 2.79 23.49
N ARG A 10 37.73 2.88 22.38
CA ARG A 10 37.15 3.16 21.06
C ARG A 10 36.31 2.01 20.52
N ILE A 11 36.71 0.77 20.78
CA ILE A 11 35.92 -0.44 20.43
C ILE A 11 34.63 -0.48 21.27
N ASN A 12 34.71 -0.26 22.58
CA ASN A 12 33.54 -0.26 23.45
C ASN A 12 32.54 0.85 23.08
N GLN A 13 33.02 2.04 22.71
CA GLN A 13 32.16 3.11 22.22
C GLN A 13 31.47 2.72 20.90
N LYS A 14 32.20 2.08 19.97
CA LYS A 14 31.65 1.63 18.70
C LYS A 14 30.58 0.54 18.90
N MET A 15 30.82 -0.41 19.82
CA MET A 15 29.84 -1.46 20.15
C MET A 15 28.55 -0.88 20.75
N LYS A 16 28.66 0.13 21.63
CA LYS A 16 27.48 0.82 22.18
C LYS A 16 26.67 1.53 21.10
N HIS A 17 27.32 2.20 20.15
CA HIS A 17 26.63 2.82 19.02
C HIS A 17 25.92 1.80 18.13
N ILE A 18 26.54 0.65 17.87
CA ILE A 18 25.92 -0.41 17.06
C ILE A 18 24.68 -0.97 17.76
N ALA A 19 24.77 -1.29 19.06
CA ALA A 19 23.64 -1.79 19.84
C ALA A 19 22.47 -0.80 19.84
N SER A 20 22.74 0.49 20.10
CA SER A 20 21.71 1.53 20.04
C SER A 20 21.11 1.70 18.63
N SER A 21 21.89 1.53 17.57
CA SER A 21 21.36 1.63 16.20
C SER A 21 20.44 0.44 15.86
N ILE A 22 20.77 -0.75 16.36
CA ILE A 22 19.94 -1.96 16.20
C ILE A 22 18.62 -1.79 16.95
N GLU A 23 18.66 -1.37 18.22
CA GLU A 23 17.47 -1.12 19.03
C GLU A 23 16.53 -0.07 18.37
N ILE A 24 17.08 1.02 17.82
CA ILE A 24 16.30 2.02 17.08
C ILE A 24 15.65 1.40 15.84
N SER A 25 16.39 0.60 15.06
CA SER A 25 15.84 -0.02 13.85
C SER A 25 14.73 -1.04 14.14
N GLU A 26 14.84 -1.79 15.25
CA GLU A 26 13.80 -2.72 15.70
C GLU A 26 12.54 -1.95 16.14
N MET A 27 12.70 -0.89 16.92
CA MET A 27 11.57 -0.03 17.34
C MET A 27 10.87 0.66 16.16
N GLU A 28 11.62 1.05 15.12
CA GLU A 28 11.07 1.62 13.89
C GLU A 28 10.30 0.56 13.08
N ALA A 29 10.83 -0.65 12.96
CA ALA A 29 10.16 -1.76 12.29
C ALA A 29 8.82 -2.12 12.96
N GLU A 30 8.80 -2.26 14.29
CA GLU A 30 7.57 -2.55 15.03
C GLU A 30 6.51 -1.44 14.87
N ARG A 31 6.94 -0.17 14.86
CA ARG A 31 6.05 0.97 14.62
C ARG A 31 5.45 0.91 13.22
N ASN A 32 6.26 0.62 12.21
CA ASN A 32 5.82 0.54 10.82
C ASN A 32 4.84 -0.61 10.62
N GLU A 33 5.11 -1.80 11.18
CA GLU A 33 4.19 -2.94 11.13
C GLU A 33 2.83 -2.60 11.77
N LYS A 34 2.84 -1.89 12.89
CA LYS A 34 1.61 -1.44 13.55
C LYS A 34 0.83 -0.44 12.68
N GLU A 35 1.52 0.50 12.06
CA GLU A 35 0.90 1.47 11.16
C GLU A 35 0.32 0.79 9.91
N GLU A 36 1.06 -0.14 9.30
CA GLU A 36 0.59 -0.97 8.18
C GLU A 36 -0.68 -1.76 8.54
N MET A 37 -0.72 -2.36 9.74
CA MET A 37 -1.90 -3.07 10.24
C MET A 37 -3.11 -2.13 10.36
N GLN A 38 -2.92 -0.94 10.95
CA GLN A 38 -3.99 0.05 11.11
C GLN A 38 -4.49 0.59 9.76
N ASN A 39 -3.57 0.82 8.83
CA ASN A 39 -3.88 1.25 7.48
C ASN A 39 -4.71 0.18 6.75
N LYS A 40 -4.30 -1.09 6.86
CA LYS A 40 -5.03 -2.23 6.32
C LYS A 40 -6.44 -2.32 6.90
N GLU A 41 -6.60 -2.24 8.22
CA GLU A 41 -7.90 -2.27 8.89
C GLU A 41 -8.84 -1.15 8.42
N THR A 42 -8.29 0.05 8.16
CA THR A 42 -9.04 1.19 7.64
C THR A 42 -9.59 0.88 6.25
N VAL A 43 -8.75 0.35 5.36
CA VAL A 43 -9.17 0.00 3.99
C VAL A 43 -10.09 -1.23 3.96
N GLU A 44 -9.88 -2.21 4.83
CA GLU A 44 -10.83 -3.33 5.01
C GLU A 44 -12.21 -2.82 5.41
N ARG A 45 -12.26 -1.85 6.32
CA ARG A 45 -13.52 -1.22 6.75
C ARG A 45 -14.18 -0.47 5.61
N LEU A 46 -13.42 0.27 4.81
CA LEU A 46 -13.92 0.93 3.59
C LEU A 46 -14.61 -0.09 2.68
N TYR A 47 -13.94 -1.19 2.32
CA TYR A 47 -14.55 -2.22 1.47
C TYR A 47 -15.79 -2.88 2.08
N LYS A 48 -15.81 -3.14 3.40
CA LYS A 48 -17.01 -3.65 4.08
C LYS A 48 -18.20 -2.70 3.90
N VAL A 49 -17.98 -1.39 4.05
CA VAL A 49 -19.04 -0.39 3.83
C VAL A 49 -19.49 -0.38 2.36
N LEU A 50 -18.55 -0.41 1.40
CA LEU A 50 -18.85 -0.46 -0.03
C LEU A 50 -19.64 -1.72 -0.44
N LEU A 51 -19.44 -2.83 0.27
CA LEU A 51 -20.19 -4.08 0.09
C LEU A 51 -21.54 -4.10 0.83
N GLY A 52 -21.99 -2.97 1.37
CA GLY A 52 -23.27 -2.84 2.06
C GLY A 52 -23.28 -3.37 3.49
N GLN A 53 -22.11 -3.67 4.07
CA GLN A 53 -21.98 -4.17 5.45
C GLN A 53 -21.79 -3.04 6.49
N GLY A 54 -22.08 -1.79 6.12
CA GLY A 54 -21.90 -0.63 6.98
C GLY A 54 -22.62 0.63 6.48
N LYS A 55 -22.36 1.77 7.14
CA LYS A 55 -23.00 3.06 6.82
C LYS A 55 -22.10 3.90 5.92
N MET A 56 -22.60 4.32 4.76
CA MET A 56 -21.85 5.15 3.80
C MET A 56 -21.33 6.46 4.38
N ASP A 57 -22.06 7.07 5.31
CA ASP A 57 -21.63 8.31 5.99
C ASP A 57 -20.28 8.16 6.70
N THR A 58 -19.87 6.93 7.02
CA THR A 58 -18.55 6.66 7.63
C THR A 58 -17.40 6.74 6.63
N VAL A 59 -17.65 6.56 5.32
CA VAL A 59 -16.64 6.66 4.26
C VAL A 59 -16.10 8.08 4.15
N ALA A 60 -16.97 9.08 4.25
CA ALA A 60 -16.57 10.49 4.22
C ALA A 60 -15.55 10.83 5.31
N ASN A 61 -15.63 10.17 6.48
CA ASN A 61 -14.68 10.36 7.59
C ASN A 61 -13.37 9.55 7.41
N MET A 62 -13.29 8.65 6.44
CA MET A 62 -12.07 7.90 6.12
C MET A 62 -11.23 8.62 5.06
N LEU A 63 -11.85 9.49 4.26
CA LEU A 63 -11.21 10.20 3.16
C LEU A 63 -10.77 11.60 3.63
N ALA A 64 -9.59 12.01 3.21
CA ALA A 64 -9.17 13.40 3.32
C ALA A 64 -10.04 14.29 2.42
N SER A 65 -10.28 15.54 2.82
CA SER A 65 -11.09 16.48 2.05
C SER A 65 -10.48 16.85 0.70
N ASP A 66 -9.16 16.67 0.56
CA ASP A 66 -8.34 16.94 -0.61
C ASP A 66 -7.84 15.64 -1.28
N LEU A 67 -8.61 14.56 -1.20
CA LEU A 67 -8.28 13.26 -1.81
C LEU A 67 -7.77 13.42 -3.25
N GLU A 68 -6.51 13.06 -3.48
CA GLU A 68 -5.93 13.03 -4.82
C GLU A 68 -6.25 11.69 -5.50
N TRP A 69 -6.63 11.73 -6.78
CA TRP A 69 -7.07 10.54 -7.50
C TRP A 69 -6.47 10.39 -8.88
N TRP A 70 -6.13 9.14 -9.22
CA TRP A 70 -5.68 8.74 -10.55
C TRP A 70 -6.40 7.49 -11.02
N PHE A 71 -6.68 7.46 -12.32
CA PHE A 71 -7.32 6.34 -12.99
C PHE A 71 -6.50 5.87 -14.18
N HIS A 72 -6.32 4.56 -14.28
CA HIS A 72 -5.74 3.90 -15.43
C HIS A 72 -6.62 2.74 -15.86
N GLY A 73 -7.25 2.85 -17.03
CA GLY A 73 -8.10 1.80 -17.57
C GLY A 73 -9.06 2.32 -18.64
N PRO A 74 -10.02 1.50 -19.09
CA PRO A 74 -11.07 1.92 -20.01
C PRO A 74 -11.92 3.04 -19.39
N PRO A 75 -12.23 4.15 -20.09
CA PRO A 75 -12.94 5.30 -19.51
C PRO A 75 -14.30 4.97 -18.85
N GLN A 76 -14.97 3.93 -19.32
CA GLN A 76 -16.24 3.47 -18.77
C GLN A 76 -16.12 2.76 -17.40
N CYS A 77 -14.90 2.45 -16.95
CA CYS A 77 -14.64 1.66 -15.75
C CYS A 77 -14.30 2.49 -14.50
N GLN A 78 -14.56 3.80 -14.48
CA GLN A 78 -14.33 4.67 -13.31
C GLN A 78 -15.37 4.45 -12.19
N HIS A 79 -15.57 3.19 -11.79
CA HIS A 79 -16.68 2.80 -10.93
C HIS A 79 -16.50 3.26 -9.48
N MET A 80 -15.29 3.16 -8.91
CA MET A 80 -15.07 3.55 -7.51
C MET A 80 -15.32 5.04 -7.30
N MET A 81 -14.80 5.89 -8.19
CA MET A 81 -14.99 7.34 -8.05
C MET A 81 -16.47 7.73 -8.11
N ARG A 82 -17.26 7.10 -8.99
CA ARG A 82 -18.72 7.31 -9.06
C ARG A 82 -19.43 6.88 -7.78
N ILE A 83 -18.94 5.85 -7.11
CA ILE A 83 -19.47 5.43 -5.81
C ILE A 83 -19.11 6.44 -4.72
N LEU A 84 -17.84 6.87 -4.65
CA LEU A 84 -17.34 7.79 -3.61
C LEU A 84 -17.98 9.18 -3.70
N THR A 85 -18.33 9.62 -4.91
CA THR A 85 -19.01 10.91 -5.17
C THR A 85 -20.54 10.82 -5.10
N GLY A 86 -21.09 9.62 -4.91
CA GLY A 86 -22.54 9.40 -4.87
C GLY A 86 -23.24 9.44 -6.23
N GLU A 87 -22.51 9.50 -7.35
CA GLU A 87 -23.07 9.39 -8.70
C GLU A 87 -23.72 8.01 -8.95
N THR A 88 -23.27 6.97 -8.27
CA THR A 88 -23.81 5.60 -8.38
C THR A 88 -24.14 5.03 -7.01
N ALA A 89 -25.35 4.49 -6.86
CA ALA A 89 -25.76 3.78 -5.65
C ALA A 89 -24.98 2.46 -5.49
N LEU A 90 -24.64 2.10 -4.25
CA LEU A 90 -23.86 0.88 -3.93
C LEU A 90 -24.46 -0.41 -4.49
N ASN A 91 -25.79 -0.51 -4.54
CA ASN A 91 -26.51 -1.73 -4.94
C ASN A 91 -26.69 -1.90 -6.46
N ASN A 92 -26.40 -0.85 -7.24
CA ASN A 92 -26.64 -0.84 -8.69
C ASN A 92 -25.35 -0.65 -9.50
N GLY A 93 -24.19 -0.76 -8.85
CA GLY A 93 -22.87 -0.50 -9.43
C GLY A 93 -21.97 -1.73 -9.51
N PHE A 94 -20.72 -1.46 -9.90
CA PHE A 94 -19.64 -2.44 -9.88
C PHE A 94 -19.33 -2.87 -8.44
N ARG A 95 -19.32 -4.17 -8.16
CA ARG A 95 -19.04 -4.70 -6.83
C ARG A 95 -17.55 -4.91 -6.62
N PHE A 96 -16.97 -4.08 -5.76
CA PHE A 96 -15.58 -4.18 -5.35
C PHE A 96 -15.39 -5.14 -4.18
N GLU A 97 -15.23 -6.43 -4.49
CA GLU A 97 -14.91 -7.47 -3.53
C GLU A 97 -13.41 -7.83 -3.61
N PRO A 98 -12.55 -7.30 -2.70
CA PRO A 98 -11.12 -7.57 -2.74
C PRO A 98 -10.84 -9.05 -2.45
N ARG A 99 -9.96 -9.64 -3.25
CA ARG A 99 -9.46 -11.01 -3.04
C ARG A 99 -8.18 -11.03 -2.23
N SER A 100 -7.40 -9.95 -2.29
CA SER A 100 -6.23 -9.75 -1.45
C SER A 100 -6.11 -8.28 -1.02
N LEU A 101 -5.56 -8.09 0.18
CA LEU A 101 -5.24 -6.79 0.77
C LEU A 101 -3.86 -6.87 1.40
N THR A 102 -2.93 -6.05 0.90
CA THR A 102 -1.53 -6.00 1.35
C THR A 102 -1.18 -4.57 1.74
N ALA A 103 -0.79 -4.36 2.99
CA ALA A 103 -0.23 -3.09 3.45
C ALA A 103 1.29 -3.07 3.22
N ILE A 104 1.80 -1.92 2.80
CA ILE A 104 3.20 -1.67 2.46
C ILE A 104 3.49 -0.19 2.78
N GLY A 105 4.14 0.06 3.91
CA GLY A 105 4.32 1.40 4.46
C GLY A 105 3.00 2.14 4.64
N ASP A 106 2.88 3.29 4.01
CA ASP A 106 1.69 4.14 4.03
C ASP A 106 0.62 3.73 2.99
N CYS A 107 0.88 2.68 2.21
CA CYS A 107 0.01 2.23 1.15
C CYS A 107 -0.70 0.91 1.50
N VAL A 108 -1.94 0.77 1.04
CA VAL A 108 -2.67 -0.50 1.05
C VAL A 108 -3.11 -0.82 -0.38
N ILE A 109 -2.67 -1.97 -0.86
CA ILE A 109 -2.98 -2.49 -2.18
C ILE A 109 -4.12 -3.49 -2.04
N ALA A 110 -5.20 -3.26 -2.78
CA ALA A 110 -6.32 -4.18 -2.91
C ALA A 110 -6.39 -4.71 -4.33
N GLU A 111 -6.49 -6.02 -4.49
CA GLU A 111 -6.61 -6.68 -5.78
C GLU A 111 -7.90 -7.50 -5.85
N GLY A 112 -8.59 -7.43 -6.98
CA GLY A 112 -9.81 -8.19 -7.20
C GLY A 112 -10.30 -8.19 -8.63
N TRP A 113 -11.50 -8.73 -8.82
CA TRP A 113 -12.19 -8.70 -10.11
C TRP A 113 -13.69 -8.86 -9.93
N GLU A 114 -14.43 -8.33 -10.89
CA GLU A 114 -15.86 -8.58 -11.03
C GLU A 114 -16.17 -8.99 -12.46
N GLY A 115 -16.80 -10.15 -12.63
CA GLY A 115 -17.06 -10.73 -13.95
C GLY A 115 -15.77 -10.86 -14.78
N LYS A 116 -15.64 -10.01 -15.80
CA LYS A 116 -14.45 -9.95 -16.68
C LYS A 116 -13.58 -8.73 -16.44
N ALA A 117 -13.81 -7.89 -15.44
CA ALA A 117 -12.94 -6.76 -15.17
C ALA A 117 -11.98 -7.09 -14.02
N TYR A 118 -10.67 -7.03 -14.29
CA TYR A 118 -9.64 -7.09 -13.26
C TYR A 118 -9.37 -5.68 -12.73
N TRP A 119 -9.07 -5.54 -11.45
CA TRP A 119 -8.73 -4.26 -10.86
C TRP A 119 -7.68 -4.39 -9.74
N VAL A 120 -6.85 -3.34 -9.62
CA VAL A 120 -5.95 -3.09 -8.50
C VAL A 120 -6.17 -1.67 -8.02
N HIS A 121 -6.40 -1.51 -6.72
CA HIS A 121 -6.54 -0.23 -6.06
C HIS A 121 -5.35 -0.02 -5.15
N VAL A 122 -4.76 1.17 -5.18
CA VAL A 122 -3.71 1.57 -4.26
C VAL A 122 -4.22 2.76 -3.46
N TRP A 123 -4.38 2.57 -2.16
CA TRP A 123 -4.83 3.56 -1.20
C TRP A 123 -3.63 4.05 -0.39
N THR A 124 -3.36 5.35 -0.38
CA THR A 124 -2.30 5.93 0.46
C THR A 124 -2.93 6.64 1.65
N LEU A 125 -2.46 6.31 2.85
CA LEU A 125 -2.98 6.80 4.11
C LEU A 125 -1.94 7.66 4.83
N LYS A 126 -2.40 8.72 5.48
CA LYS A 126 -1.59 9.54 6.38
C LYS A 126 -2.41 9.83 7.62
N ASN A 127 -1.86 9.54 8.80
CA ASN A 127 -2.53 9.73 10.08
C ASN A 127 -3.92 9.05 10.13
N GLY A 128 -4.06 7.88 9.51
CA GLY A 128 -5.31 7.12 9.46
C GLY A 128 -6.36 7.62 8.46
N LEU A 129 -6.09 8.68 7.69
CA LEU A 129 -6.96 9.16 6.61
C LEU A 129 -6.41 8.78 5.24
N ILE A 130 -7.29 8.38 4.32
CA ILE A 130 -6.97 8.12 2.93
C ILE A 130 -6.77 9.45 2.22
N THR A 131 -5.55 9.70 1.76
CA THR A 131 -5.15 10.96 1.10
C THR A 131 -4.96 10.81 -0.40
N GLN A 132 -4.67 9.59 -0.88
CA GLN A 132 -4.55 9.31 -2.30
C GLN A 132 -5.22 8.00 -2.67
N PHE A 133 -5.81 7.96 -3.87
CA PHE A 133 -6.38 6.76 -4.46
C PHE A 133 -5.93 6.59 -5.91
N ARG A 134 -5.34 5.44 -6.24
CA ARG A 134 -4.99 5.07 -7.62
C ARG A 134 -5.73 3.82 -8.02
N GLU A 135 -6.48 3.91 -9.11
CA GLU A 135 -7.30 2.83 -9.65
C GLU A 135 -6.70 2.32 -10.97
N TYR A 136 -6.43 1.01 -11.04
CA TYR A 136 -5.91 0.35 -12.24
C TYR A 136 -6.89 -0.75 -12.67
N PHE A 137 -7.59 -0.53 -13.77
CA PHE A 137 -8.46 -1.53 -14.40
C PHE A 137 -7.73 -2.26 -15.52
N ASN A 138 -7.92 -3.58 -15.58
CA ASN A 138 -7.37 -4.47 -16.60
C ASN A 138 -5.87 -4.22 -16.87
N THR A 139 -5.10 -4.03 -15.81
CA THR A 139 -3.66 -3.68 -15.87
C THR A 139 -2.90 -4.43 -14.78
N TRP A 140 -1.87 -5.19 -15.14
CA TRP A 140 -0.98 -5.82 -14.17
C TRP A 140 -0.09 -4.77 -13.52
N LEU A 141 0.05 -4.84 -12.20
CA LEU A 141 0.82 -3.88 -11.43
C LEU A 141 1.98 -4.57 -10.71
N VAL A 142 3.15 -3.95 -10.77
CA VAL A 142 4.33 -4.32 -9.98
C VAL A 142 4.72 -3.12 -9.14
N VAL A 143 4.77 -3.28 -7.83
CA VAL A 143 5.13 -2.22 -6.89
C VAL A 143 6.57 -2.38 -6.45
N ARG A 144 7.32 -1.28 -6.51
CA ARG A 144 8.77 -1.25 -6.26
C ARG A 144 9.16 -0.18 -5.26
N ASP A 145 10.02 -0.52 -4.31
CA ASP A 145 10.65 0.46 -3.41
C ASP A 145 11.82 1.16 -4.12
N LEU A 146 11.65 2.43 -4.49
CA LEU A 146 12.74 3.19 -5.10
C LEU A 146 13.51 4.05 -4.10
N ARG A 147 13.10 4.09 -2.82
CA ARG A 147 13.71 4.91 -1.77
C ARG A 147 15.07 4.38 -1.31
N SER A 148 15.32 3.07 -1.50
CA SER A 148 16.56 2.40 -1.05
C SER A 148 17.72 2.43 -2.06
N GLN A 149 17.64 3.22 -3.15
CA GLN A 149 18.67 3.31 -4.18
C GLN A 149 19.95 4.03 -3.70
N THR A 150 20.67 3.40 -2.77
CA THR A 150 22.10 3.64 -2.60
C THR A 150 22.83 2.81 -3.65
N TRP A 151 23.73 3.44 -4.42
CA TRP A 151 24.48 2.83 -5.53
C TRP A 151 25.25 1.53 -5.18
N GLN A 152 25.33 1.19 -3.90
CA GLN A 152 26.07 0.06 -3.34
C GLN A 152 25.20 -1.20 -3.10
N ASN A 153 23.87 -1.10 -3.07
CA ASN A 153 22.96 -2.23 -2.78
C ASN A 153 22.18 -2.66 -4.03
N LYS A 154 22.90 -3.16 -5.05
CA LYS A 154 22.33 -3.56 -6.36
C LYS A 154 21.52 -4.87 -6.35
N LEU A 155 21.29 -5.51 -5.19
CA LEU A 155 20.80 -6.89 -5.13
C LEU A 155 19.65 -7.19 -4.15
N GLN A 156 19.14 -6.24 -3.37
CA GLN A 156 17.95 -6.52 -2.56
C GLN A 156 16.70 -6.38 -3.42
N ASN A 157 15.77 -7.33 -3.30
CA ASN A 157 14.58 -7.43 -4.14
C ASN A 157 13.70 -6.18 -3.95
N ILE A 158 13.82 -5.24 -4.89
CA ILE A 158 13.09 -3.97 -4.93
C ILE A 158 11.57 -4.19 -5.06
N THR A 159 11.12 -5.38 -5.47
CA THR A 159 9.71 -5.67 -5.68
C THR A 159 9.02 -5.92 -4.34
N LEU A 160 8.18 -4.99 -3.93
CA LEU A 160 7.39 -5.07 -2.69
C LEU A 160 6.09 -5.86 -2.90
N TRP A 161 5.51 -5.76 -4.10
CA TRP A 161 4.27 -6.46 -4.45
C TRP A 161 4.14 -6.62 -5.95
N GLN A 162 3.41 -7.65 -6.38
CA GLN A 162 3.02 -7.82 -7.78
C GLN A 162 1.66 -8.48 -7.88
N SER A 163 0.90 -8.11 -8.91
CA SER A 163 -0.38 -8.73 -9.27
C SER A 163 -0.28 -10.25 -9.29
N GLN A 164 -1.32 -10.91 -8.78
CA GLN A 164 -1.42 -12.36 -8.71
C GLN A 164 -2.54 -12.82 -9.66
N PRO A 165 -2.23 -13.05 -10.94
CA PRO A 165 -3.22 -13.28 -12.00
C PRO A 165 -3.92 -14.66 -11.95
N ARG A 166 -4.04 -15.29 -10.77
CA ARG A 166 -4.43 -16.69 -10.54
C ARG A 166 -5.40 -17.28 -11.56
N ASP A 167 -6.62 -16.73 -11.66
CA ASP A 167 -7.67 -17.27 -12.54
C ASP A 167 -7.72 -16.57 -13.91
N LEU A 168 -6.83 -15.59 -14.11
CA LEU A 168 -6.76 -14.68 -15.25
C LEU A 168 -5.54 -14.93 -16.16
N TYR A 169 -4.73 -15.97 -15.92
CA TYR A 169 -3.52 -16.30 -16.72
C TYR A 169 -3.74 -16.36 -18.24
N ARG A 170 -4.98 -16.53 -18.71
CA ARG A 170 -5.33 -16.55 -20.14
C ARG A 170 -5.48 -15.15 -20.76
N ARG A 171 -5.23 -14.08 -20.01
CA ARG A 171 -5.41 -12.70 -20.48
C ARG A 171 -4.07 -11.98 -20.57
N SER A 172 -3.84 -11.36 -21.72
CA SER A 172 -2.76 -10.39 -21.89
C SER A 172 -3.30 -9.02 -21.47
N LEU A 173 -2.80 -8.49 -20.36
CA LEU A 173 -3.09 -7.13 -19.89
C LEU A 173 -1.80 -6.31 -19.95
N PRO A 174 -1.89 -4.98 -20.17
CA PRO A 174 -0.72 -4.11 -20.03
C PRO A 174 -0.14 -4.24 -18.62
N GLY A 175 1.19 -4.18 -18.52
CA GLY A 175 1.92 -4.15 -17.26
C GLY A 175 2.39 -2.75 -16.93
N LEU A 176 2.27 -2.34 -15.67
CA LEU A 176 2.70 -1.06 -15.15
C LEU A 176 3.55 -1.26 -13.89
N VAL A 177 4.59 -0.44 -13.74
CA VAL A 177 5.41 -0.39 -12.53
C VAL A 177 5.03 0.85 -11.73
N LEU A 178 4.60 0.64 -10.50
CA LEU A 178 4.37 1.72 -9.53
C LEU A 178 5.58 1.80 -8.60
N ALA A 179 6.25 2.93 -8.63
CA ALA A 179 7.28 3.26 -7.66
C ALA A 179 6.64 3.91 -6.44
N ILE A 180 7.03 3.45 -5.25
CA ILE A 180 6.73 4.06 -3.97
C ILE A 180 8.02 4.41 -3.22
#